data_AF-A0A1I9G9Z2-F1
#
_entry.id   AF-A0A1I9G9Z2-F1
#
_cell.length_a   1.000
_cell.length_b   1.000
_cell.length_c   1.000
_cell.angle_alpha   90.00
_cell.angle_beta   90.00
_cell.angle_gamma   90.00
#
_symmetry.space_group_name_H-M   'P 1'
#
loop_
_entity.id
_entity.type
_entity.pdbx_description
1 polymer ?
#
loop_
_entity_poly.entity_id
_entity_poly.type
_entity_poly.pdbx_seq_one_letter_code
_entity_poly.pdbx_strand_id
1 'polypeptide(L)' 'ERCRFEMGLQELMGGCPREYVEILHYIDSLRFYDNPNYEKIYKLMRKAISVLQVQEFPYDWEAGFGKVQGS' A
#
# COMPACT_ATOMS: atom_id res chain seq x y z
N GLU A 1 7.85 -7.76 -17.20
CA GLU A 1 6.40 -7.92 -17.41
C GLU A 1 5.75 -9.05 -16.61
N ARG A 2 6.33 -10.25 -16.47
CA ARG A 2 5.68 -11.41 -15.79
C ARG A 2 5.10 -11.13 -14.38
N CYS A 3 5.72 -10.28 -13.57
CA CYS A 3 5.28 -10.02 -12.19
C CYS A 3 3.95 -9.25 -12.06
N ARG A 4 3.41 -8.71 -13.16
CA ARG A 4 2.17 -7.90 -13.14
C ARG A 4 0.96 -8.62 -13.74
N PHE A 5 1.12 -9.88 -14.12
CA PHE A 5 0.07 -10.70 -14.72
C PHE A 5 -0.12 -12.02 -13.96
N GLU A 6 -1.38 -12.43 -13.80
CA GLU A 6 -1.81 -13.74 -13.30
C GLU A 6 -0.96 -14.29 -12.14
N MET A 7 -0.18 -15.36 -12.39
CA MET A 7 0.67 -16.00 -11.36
C MET A 7 1.71 -15.04 -10.78
N GLY A 8 2.36 -14.21 -11.61
CA GLY A 8 3.35 -13.27 -11.11
C GLY A 8 2.73 -12.17 -10.26
N LEU A 9 1.49 -11.79 -10.54
CA LEU A 9 0.74 -10.85 -9.70
C LEU A 9 0.37 -11.48 -8.36
N GLN A 10 -0.05 -12.75 -8.36
CA GLN A 10 -0.33 -13.50 -7.14
C GLN A 10 0.93 -13.73 -6.29
N GLU A 11 2.07 -14.01 -6.91
CA GLU A 11 3.36 -14.11 -6.21
C GLU A 11 3.78 -12.78 -5.59
N LEU A 12 3.57 -11.67 -6.31
CA LEU A 12 3.97 -10.34 -5.84
C LEU A 12 3.05 -9.78 -4.75
N MET A 13 1.74 -9.96 -4.89
CA MET A 13 0.71 -9.32 -4.07
C MET A 13 -0.07 -10.32 -3.21
N GLY A 14 0.36 -11.57 -3.17
CA GLY A 14 -0.24 -12.61 -2.35
C GLY A 14 -0.22 -12.25 -0.86
N GLY A 15 -1.40 -12.13 -0.25
CA GLY A 15 -1.54 -11.72 1.15
C GLY A 15 -1.56 -10.20 1.38
N CYS A 16 -1.39 -9.39 0.33
CA CYS A 16 -1.55 -7.94 0.43
C CYS A 16 -3.03 -7.50 0.33
N PRO A 17 -3.37 -6.29 0.81
CA PRO A 17 -4.70 -5.71 0.59
C PRO A 17 -5.05 -5.63 -0.90
N ARG A 18 -6.32 -5.86 -1.26
CA ARG A 18 -6.79 -5.82 -2.65
C ARG A 18 -6.63 -4.43 -3.28
N GLU A 19 -6.73 -3.39 -2.48
CA GLU A 19 -6.51 -2.01 -2.87
C GLU A 19 -5.11 -1.80 -3.48
N TYR A 20 -4.10 -2.59 -3.08
CA TYR A 20 -2.75 -2.47 -3.65
C TYR A 20 -2.72 -2.97 -5.10
N VAL A 21 -3.48 -4.02 -5.41
CA VAL A 21 -3.65 -4.49 -6.80
C VAL A 21 -4.39 -3.45 -7.63
N GLU A 22 -5.41 -2.80 -7.07
CA GLU A 22 -6.12 -1.71 -7.74
C GLU A 22 -5.21 -0.51 -8.04
N ILE A 23 -4.34 -0.14 -7.09
CA ILE A 23 -3.32 0.90 -7.28
C ILE A 23 -2.32 0.48 -8.38
N LEU A 24 -1.85 -0.76 -8.36
CA LEU A 24 -0.91 -1.27 -9.35
C LEU A 24 -1.48 -1.20 -10.77
N HIS A 25 -2.69 -1.70 -10.97
CA HIS A 25 -3.38 -1.62 -12.26
C HIS A 25 -3.67 -0.17 -12.68
N TYR A 26 -3.96 0.71 -11.74
CA TYR A 26 -4.09 2.13 -12.04
C TYR A 26 -2.77 2.71 -12.57
N ILE A 27 -1.65 2.45 -11.88
CA ILE A 27 -0.33 2.90 -12.32
C ILE A 27 0.02 2.34 -13.70
N ASP A 28 -0.27 1.05 -13.95
CA ASP A 28 -0.02 0.41 -15.25
C ASP A 28 -0.85 1.00 -16.40
N SER A 29 -1.99 1.62 -16.09
CA SER A 29 -2.83 2.28 -17.09
C SER A 29 -2.35 3.67 -17.52
N LEU A 30 -1.42 4.27 -16.75
CA LEU A 30 -0.92 5.62 -17.00
C LEU A 30 0.14 5.62 -18.11
N ARG A 31 0.16 6.72 -18.86
CA ARG A 31 1.17 7.03 -19.88
C ARG A 31 2.20 8.00 -19.33
N PHE A 32 3.31 8.14 -20.05
CA PHE A 32 4.45 8.97 -19.64
C PHE A 32 4.09 10.43 -19.31
N TYR A 33 3.13 11.02 -20.04
CA TYR A 33 2.70 12.41 -19.84
C TYR A 33 1.39 12.56 -19.06
N ASP A 34 0.81 11.45 -18.57
CA ASP A 34 -0.40 11.53 -17.78
C ASP A 34 -0.09 12.13 -16.42
N ASN A 35 -0.98 12.99 -15.92
CA ASN A 35 -0.91 13.47 -14.55
C ASN A 35 -1.60 12.46 -13.61
N PRO A 36 -0.88 11.80 -12.68
CA PRO A 36 -1.49 10.81 -11.81
C PRO A 36 -2.49 11.45 -10.85
N ASN A 37 -3.63 10.77 -10.67
CA ASN A 37 -4.64 11.11 -9.68
C ASN A 37 -4.20 10.56 -8.31
N TYR A 38 -3.37 11.33 -7.62
CA TYR A 38 -2.88 10.99 -6.28
C TYR A 38 -4.01 10.87 -5.26
N GLU A 39 -5.09 11.65 -5.41
CA GLU A 39 -6.25 11.58 -4.53
C GLU A 39 -6.88 10.18 -4.54
N LYS A 40 -7.00 9.57 -5.73
CA LYS A 40 -7.46 8.18 -5.88
C LYS A 40 -6.55 7.20 -5.13
N ILE A 41 -5.23 7.35 -5.28
CA ILE A 41 -4.25 6.47 -4.62
C ILE A 41 -4.37 6.60 -3.10
N TYR A 42 -4.44 7.82 -2.56
CA TYR A 42 -4.64 8.06 -1.12
C TYR A 42 -5.95 7.45 -0.59
N LYS A 43 -7.05 7.56 -1.34
CA LYS A 43 -8.33 6.94 -0.95
C LYS A 43 -8.22 5.42 -0.86
N LEU A 44 -7.53 4.78 -1.82
CA LEU A 44 -7.29 3.34 -1.81
C LEU A 44 -6.40 2.91 -0.63
N MET A 45 -5.33 3.65 -0.33
CA MET A 45 -4.47 3.36 0.83
C MET A 45 -5.24 3.48 2.16
N ARG A 46 -6.03 4.55 2.34
CA ARG A 46 -6.86 4.70 3.54
C ARG A 46 -7.93 3.63 3.65
N LYS A 47 -8.53 3.23 2.52
CA LYS A 47 -9.48 2.13 2.48
C LYS A 47 -8.84 0.83 2.95
N ALA A 48 -7.62 0.51 2.49
CA ALA A 48 -6.89 -0.68 2.94
C ALA A 48 -6.69 -0.70 4.47
N ILE A 49 -6.29 0.44 5.05
CA ILE A 49 -6.15 0.61 6.50
C ILE A 49 -7.48 0.33 7.21
N SER A 50 -8.56 0.93 6.71
CA SER A 50 -9.89 0.77 7.31
C SER A 50 -10.42 -0.67 7.17
N VAL A 51 -10.21 -1.34 6.04
CA VAL A 51 -10.73 -2.70 5.80
C VAL A 51 -10.01 -3.70 6.69
N LEU A 52 -8.70 -3.55 6.85
CA LEU A 52 -7.88 -4.43 7.68
C LEU A 52 -7.89 -4.05 9.16
N GLN A 53 -8.53 -2.93 9.52
CA GLN A 53 -8.59 -2.41 10.90
C GLN A 53 -7.19 -2.27 11.52
N VAL A 54 -6.21 -1.86 10.71
CA VAL A 54 -4.82 -1.67 11.18
C VAL A 54 -4.65 -0.30 11.79
N GLN A 55 -3.83 -0.23 12.84
CA GLN A 55 -3.49 1.01 13.49
C GLN A 55 -2.36 1.70 12.70
N GLU A 56 -2.59 2.94 12.27
CA GLU A 56 -1.59 3.69 11.48
C GLU A 56 -0.41 4.17 12.35
N PHE A 57 -0.65 4.47 13.62
CA PHE A 57 0.34 5.00 14.56
C PHE A 57 0.30 4.26 15.89
N PRO A 58 1.44 4.04 16.57
CA PRO A 58 2.79 4.44 16.17
C PRO A 58 3.35 3.54 15.07
N TYR A 59 4.26 4.07 14.27
CA TYR A 59 4.97 3.25 13.28
C TYR A 59 5.97 2.30 13.95
N ASP A 60 6.34 1.21 13.25
CA ASP A 60 7.26 0.20 13.78
C ASP A 60 8.59 0.79 14.27
N TRP A 61 9.10 1.83 13.59
CA TRP A 61 10.33 2.52 13.99
C TRP A 61 10.14 3.43 15.22
N GLU A 62 8.92 3.89 15.51
CA GLU A 62 8.61 4.73 16.68
C GLU A 62 8.53 3.90 17.97
N ALA A 63 8.19 2.61 17.85
CA ALA A 63 8.06 1.69 18.99
C ALA A 63 9.35 1.53 19.82
N GLY A 64 10.52 1.87 19.26
CA GLY A 64 11.80 1.87 19.96
C GLY A 64 12.10 3.13 20.78
N PHE A 65 11.50 4.28 20.44
CA PHE A 65 11.81 5.57 21.07
C PHE A 65 11.07 5.79 22.40
N GLY A 66 10.00 5.03 22.68
CA GLY A 66 9.21 5.11 23.91
C GLY A 66 9.72 4.24 25.07
N LYS A 67 10.70 3.35 24.87
CA LYS A 67 11.23 2.47 25.93
C LYS A 67 12.46 3.03 26.67
N VAL A 68 12.95 4.21 26.26
CA VAL A 68 14.10 4.88 26.89
C VAL A 68 13.61 6.08 27.70
N GLN A 69 12.72 5.86 28.66
CA GLN A 69 12.41 6.82 29.72
C GLN A 69 11.80 6.05 30.90
N GLY A 70 12.66 5.57 31.79
CA GLY A 70 12.25 4.85 32.99
C GLY A 70 13.25 3.79 33.44
N SER A 71 14.45 4.22 33.83
CA SER A 71 15.31 3.55 34.82
C SER A 71 15.87 4.62 35.75
#